data_AF-J8Q0W8-F1
#
_entry.id   AF-J8Q0W8-F1
#
_cell.length_a   1.000
_cell.length_b   1.000
_cell.length_c   1.000
_cell.angle_alpha   90.00
_cell.angle_beta   90.00
_cell.angle_gamma   90.00
#
_symmetry.space_group_name_H-M   'P 1'
#
loop_
_entity.id
_entity.type
_entity.pdbx_description
1 polymer ?
#
loop_
_entity_poly.entity_id
_entity_poly.type
_entity_poly.pdbx_seq_one_letter_code
_entity_poly.pdbx_strand_id
1 'polypeptide(L)'
;MITNRRILKSFEEISHSLEESLRKVALDSQQQLVQDVCEENEGLSRLQDQLQQVRSFVEKVCLSIKSNNINSYCSIPFDSLFKICKDIADPSSFEDGDLQYVVSQAIFEYIILLCYYSVTNECVQGLPAVYEAEQYYKTVSDSTLKSFLYCLQTSVSTLRLLSKNVQKEINKKKLLKQTWSLKALSLDLLEQVRPTINKFMVVRNFRFVGLPKKPIELASLVSDIPRGVVHERLNIINQSSQEYTTKLGYLIAGFDQPSEKNEPYVSHQLNYERRLLSLQSFFGLSASDASLADVVRCSANFHRDHPLRTFTKPSVLTRYWPSILLCLWYGPSSIMTLWNSRYVIQDFIRNNIVDFAKGLVLNWLWSPLKQVWSTVRHDEGSAISVTSQETLNSDMDSLTRMIVSFVVDNSESASNHPIDPILLSTKVEQGDLTEFMEIYETQLHHPIKNIATGGLVRSLLIQLQKTKVDGSMALNGIDKMLKSQQLVFGVVALSPALVILYSFAVALKRFIKLGNVWSNIKRYKEQISMSLNNVERILNYSNQGADSNEEHLNQGLLVIEVSNLYKLGSFLVPHSRRKEWFRDVEELVDINLDSKAHINVVNRIYHVYGRFLIH
;
A
#
# COMPACT_ATOMS: atom_id res chain seq x y z
N MET A 1 -9.06 -8.49 21.05
CA MET A 1 -10.30 -8.41 20.23
C MET A 1 -11.45 -8.14 21.17
N ILE A 2 -12.37 -7.24 20.83
CA ILE A 2 -13.48 -6.81 21.71
C ILE A 2 -14.23 -7.99 22.34
N THR A 3 -14.48 -9.04 21.55
CA THR A 3 -15.04 -10.32 22.00
C THR A 3 -14.24 -10.93 23.16
N ASN A 4 -12.91 -10.91 23.10
CA ASN A 4 -12.05 -11.43 24.18
C ASN A 4 -12.16 -10.65 25.48
N ARG A 5 -12.33 -9.31 25.43
CA ARG A 5 -12.50 -8.50 26.66
C ARG A 5 -13.90 -8.70 27.26
N ARG A 6 -14.92 -8.81 26.40
CA ARG A 6 -16.29 -9.15 26.81
C ARG A 6 -16.36 -10.53 27.45
N ILE A 7 -15.76 -11.53 26.82
CA ILE A 7 -15.64 -12.89 27.36
C ILE A 7 -14.92 -12.89 28.71
N LEU A 8 -13.86 -12.08 28.86
CA LEU A 8 -13.16 -11.94 30.13
C LEU A 8 -14.04 -11.34 31.22
N LYS A 9 -14.84 -10.31 30.89
CA LYS A 9 -15.83 -9.74 31.80
C LYS A 9 -16.92 -10.75 32.17
N SER A 10 -17.43 -11.51 31.20
CA SER A 10 -18.42 -12.56 31.46
C SER A 10 -17.88 -13.71 32.32
N PHE A 11 -16.61 -14.08 32.16
CA PHE A 11 -15.96 -15.04 33.05
C PHE A 11 -15.84 -14.51 34.50
N GLU A 12 -15.52 -13.24 34.67
CA GLU A 12 -15.48 -12.58 35.98
C GLU A 12 -16.88 -12.48 36.62
N GLU A 13 -17.91 -12.15 35.83
CA GLU A 13 -19.32 -12.09 36.28
C GLU A 13 -19.83 -13.46 36.75
N ILE A 14 -19.53 -14.55 36.02
CA ILE A 14 -19.91 -15.91 36.43
C ILE A 14 -19.15 -16.34 37.68
N SER A 15 -17.85 -16.02 37.77
CA SER A 15 -17.04 -16.33 38.96
C SER A 15 -17.59 -15.64 40.21
N HIS A 16 -17.99 -14.37 40.08
CA HIS A 16 -18.57 -13.59 41.16
C HIS A 16 -19.96 -14.10 41.55
N SER A 17 -20.82 -14.41 40.56
CA SER A 17 -22.15 -14.96 40.80
C SER A 17 -22.09 -16.33 41.48
N LEU A 18 -21.16 -17.20 41.04
CA LEU A 18 -20.91 -18.49 41.68
C LEU A 18 -20.42 -18.31 43.13
N GLU A 19 -19.55 -17.34 43.40
CA GLU A 19 -19.09 -17.06 44.75
C GLU A 19 -20.23 -16.54 45.65
N GLU A 20 -21.09 -15.67 45.12
CA GLU A 20 -22.28 -15.17 45.82
C GLU A 20 -23.30 -16.27 46.10
N SER A 21 -23.60 -17.13 45.13
CA SER A 21 -24.55 -18.23 45.29
C SER A 21 -24.03 -19.28 46.27
N LEU A 22 -22.75 -19.65 46.20
CA LEU A 22 -22.11 -20.53 47.17
C LEU A 22 -22.11 -19.93 48.59
N ARG A 23 -21.86 -18.62 48.73
CA ARG A 23 -21.94 -17.94 50.04
C ARG A 23 -23.34 -17.97 50.63
N LYS A 24 -24.38 -17.81 49.80
CA LYS A 24 -25.78 -17.85 50.25
C LYS A 24 -26.22 -19.26 50.65
N VAL A 25 -25.85 -20.27 49.88
CA VAL A 25 -26.08 -21.69 50.25
C VAL A 25 -25.29 -22.08 51.52
N ALA A 26 -24.09 -21.54 51.72
CA ALA A 26 -23.33 -21.72 52.95
C ALA A 26 -23.98 -21.04 54.18
N LEU A 27 -24.73 -19.95 53.98
CA LEU A 27 -25.50 -19.28 55.01
C LEU A 27 -26.81 -20.03 55.34
N ASP A 28 -27.49 -20.58 54.33
CA ASP A 28 -28.72 -21.39 54.51
C ASP A 28 -28.44 -22.78 55.11
N SER A 29 -27.27 -23.39 54.82
CA SER A 29 -26.86 -24.68 55.39
C SER A 29 -26.51 -24.64 56.88
N GLN A 30 -26.42 -23.46 57.52
CA GLN A 30 -26.44 -23.37 58.98
C GLN A 30 -27.82 -23.72 59.59
N GLN A 31 -28.89 -23.84 58.79
CA GLN A 31 -30.26 -24.13 59.25
C GLN A 31 -30.77 -25.55 58.96
N GLN A 32 -30.13 -26.31 58.08
CA GLN A 32 -30.48 -27.71 57.79
C GLN A 32 -29.29 -28.63 58.07
N LEU A 33 -29.15 -29.03 59.33
CA LEU A 33 -28.25 -30.12 59.70
C LEU A 33 -29.04 -31.41 59.89
N VAL A 34 -28.50 -32.46 59.26
CA VAL A 34 -28.78 -33.89 59.43
C VAL A 34 -29.97 -34.43 58.62
N GLN A 35 -29.68 -35.05 57.45
CA GLN A 35 -30.08 -36.46 57.21
C GLN A 35 -29.49 -37.17 55.95
N ASP A 36 -28.73 -36.58 54.99
CA ASP A 36 -28.32 -37.34 53.76
C ASP A 36 -26.81 -37.27 53.35
N VAL A 37 -25.91 -37.48 54.31
CA VAL A 37 -24.48 -37.07 54.19
C VAL A 37 -23.55 -38.03 53.41
N CYS A 38 -23.94 -39.24 52.98
CA CYS A 38 -22.98 -40.18 52.35
C CYS A 38 -23.06 -40.28 50.81
N GLU A 39 -24.24 -40.26 50.19
CA GLU A 39 -24.36 -40.34 48.72
C GLU A 39 -24.21 -38.97 48.03
N GLU A 40 -24.65 -37.87 48.69
CA GLU A 40 -24.48 -36.51 48.16
C GLU A 40 -23.01 -36.07 48.07
N ASN A 41 -22.15 -36.56 48.98
CA ASN A 41 -20.74 -36.16 49.04
C ASN A 41 -19.90 -36.69 47.86
N GLU A 42 -20.22 -37.86 47.31
CA GLU A 42 -19.50 -38.39 46.13
C GLU A 42 -19.88 -37.63 44.85
N GLY A 43 -21.16 -37.27 44.70
CA GLY A 43 -21.65 -36.43 43.60
C GLY A 43 -21.08 -35.00 43.66
N LEU A 44 -21.07 -34.39 44.84
CA LEU A 44 -20.52 -33.04 45.07
C LEU A 44 -19.00 -32.99 44.85
N SER A 45 -18.24 -33.99 45.30
CA SER A 45 -16.79 -34.05 45.05
C SER A 45 -16.48 -34.21 43.55
N ARG A 46 -17.25 -35.02 42.82
CA ARG A 46 -17.12 -35.16 41.36
C ARG A 46 -17.44 -33.85 40.62
N LEU A 47 -18.51 -33.16 41.02
CA LEU A 47 -18.85 -31.85 40.45
C LEU A 47 -17.78 -30.79 40.75
N GLN A 48 -17.19 -30.82 41.94
CA GLN A 48 -16.08 -29.94 42.32
C GLN A 48 -14.83 -30.19 41.47
N ASP A 49 -14.46 -31.45 41.24
CA ASP A 49 -13.34 -31.80 40.35
C ASP A 49 -13.61 -31.35 38.90
N GLN A 50 -14.83 -31.53 38.41
CA GLN A 50 -15.24 -31.06 37.08
C GLN A 50 -15.19 -29.54 36.96
N LEU A 51 -15.68 -28.81 37.98
CA LEU A 51 -15.59 -27.35 38.05
C LEU A 51 -14.14 -26.87 38.04
N GLN A 52 -13.25 -27.51 38.81
CA GLN A 52 -11.82 -27.17 38.82
C GLN A 52 -11.16 -27.42 37.46
N GLN A 53 -11.49 -28.52 36.78
CA GLN A 53 -10.99 -28.80 35.44
C GLN A 53 -11.43 -27.72 34.44
N VAL A 54 -12.73 -27.38 34.41
CA VAL A 54 -13.26 -26.34 33.53
C VAL A 54 -12.65 -24.98 33.84
N ARG A 55 -12.52 -24.62 35.13
CA ARG A 55 -11.85 -23.38 35.55
C ARG A 55 -10.39 -23.32 35.11
N SER A 56 -9.66 -24.43 35.16
CA SER A 56 -8.28 -24.49 34.66
C SER A 56 -8.18 -24.21 33.16
N PHE A 57 -9.18 -24.61 32.37
CA PHE A 57 -9.26 -24.29 30.94
C PHE A 57 -9.61 -22.81 30.72
N VAL A 58 -10.57 -22.29 31.48
CA VAL A 58 -10.93 -20.86 31.46
C VAL A 58 -9.72 -19.99 31.82
N GLU A 59 -8.95 -20.34 32.84
CA GLU A 59 -7.74 -19.62 33.25
C GLU A 59 -6.67 -19.62 32.14
N LYS A 60 -6.44 -20.75 31.47
CA LYS A 60 -5.54 -20.84 30.30
C LYS A 60 -6.00 -19.92 29.16
N VAL A 61 -7.30 -19.88 28.87
CA VAL A 61 -7.87 -18.98 27.86
C VAL A 61 -7.71 -17.51 28.26
N CYS A 62 -8.00 -17.16 29.52
CA CYS A 62 -7.79 -15.81 30.07
C CYS A 62 -6.33 -15.36 29.99
N LEU A 63 -5.37 -16.22 30.30
CA LEU A 63 -3.94 -15.93 30.16
C LEU A 63 -3.53 -15.70 28.68
N SER A 64 -4.05 -16.53 27.76
CA SER A 64 -3.82 -16.36 26.32
C SER A 64 -4.37 -15.04 25.80
N ILE A 65 -5.56 -14.64 26.25
CA ILE A 65 -6.19 -13.36 25.91
C ILE A 65 -5.35 -12.18 26.43
N LYS A 66 -4.89 -12.23 27.69
CA LYS A 66 -4.11 -11.14 28.33
C LYS A 66 -2.72 -10.98 27.73
N SER A 67 -2.13 -12.03 27.17
CA SER A 67 -0.80 -12.02 26.53
C SER A 67 -0.73 -11.12 25.28
N ASN A 68 -1.88 -10.66 24.74
CA ASN A 68 -1.97 -9.70 23.63
C ASN A 68 -1.27 -10.15 22.33
N ASN A 69 -0.87 -11.41 22.24
CA ASN A 69 -0.34 -12.01 21.02
C ASN A 69 -1.50 -12.25 20.05
N ILE A 70 -1.57 -11.43 19.02
CA ILE A 70 -2.64 -11.42 17.99
C ILE A 70 -2.81 -12.79 17.31
N ASN A 71 -1.81 -13.67 17.38
CA ASN A 71 -1.81 -14.99 16.74
C ASN A 71 -1.83 -16.17 17.74
N SER A 72 -1.84 -15.96 19.06
CA SER A 72 -1.86 -17.08 20.02
C SER A 72 -3.29 -17.54 20.30
N TYR A 73 -3.79 -18.45 19.47
CA TYR A 73 -5.00 -19.21 19.78
C TYR A 73 -4.68 -20.27 20.85
N CYS A 74 -5.54 -20.41 21.85
CA CYS A 74 -5.42 -21.45 22.87
C CYS A 74 -6.22 -22.68 22.42
N SER A 75 -5.57 -23.86 22.34
CA SER A 75 -6.25 -25.11 22.02
C SER A 75 -7.21 -25.51 23.15
N ILE A 76 -8.51 -25.47 22.88
CA ILE A 76 -9.53 -25.94 23.83
C ILE A 76 -9.66 -27.47 23.70
N PRO A 77 -9.57 -28.24 24.81
CA PRO A 77 -9.74 -29.69 24.77
C PRO A 77 -11.23 -30.06 24.74
N PHE A 78 -11.82 -30.02 23.55
CA PHE A 78 -13.24 -30.34 23.32
C PHE A 78 -13.62 -31.77 23.76
N ASP A 79 -12.69 -32.74 23.67
CA ASP A 79 -12.93 -34.12 24.11
C ASP A 79 -13.15 -34.25 25.63
N SER A 80 -12.53 -33.36 26.41
CA SER A 80 -12.72 -33.33 27.87
C SER A 80 -14.03 -32.63 28.23
N LEU A 81 -14.37 -31.54 27.54
CA LEU A 81 -15.64 -30.82 27.72
C LEU A 81 -16.85 -31.69 27.35
N PHE A 82 -16.75 -32.51 26.30
CA PHE A 82 -17.83 -33.42 25.89
C PHE A 82 -18.10 -34.52 26.92
N LYS A 83 -17.05 -35.07 27.55
CA LYS A 83 -17.20 -36.05 28.64
C LYS A 83 -17.87 -35.43 29.86
N ILE A 84 -17.47 -34.21 30.23
CA ILE A 84 -18.07 -33.46 31.36
C ILE A 84 -19.55 -33.17 31.08
N CYS A 85 -19.92 -32.78 29.85
CA CYS A 85 -21.33 -32.54 29.49
C CYS A 85 -22.20 -33.81 29.52
N LYS A 86 -21.64 -34.97 29.20
CA LYS A 86 -22.36 -36.25 29.19
C LYS A 86 -22.53 -36.85 30.60
N ASP A 87 -21.59 -36.53 31.48
CA ASP A 87 -21.55 -37.04 32.85
C ASP A 87 -22.43 -36.24 33.83
N ILE A 88 -22.82 -35.01 33.49
CA ILE A 88 -23.67 -34.13 34.30
C ILE A 88 -25.12 -34.23 33.81
N ALA A 89 -26.07 -34.44 34.72
CA ALA A 89 -27.51 -34.43 34.41
C ALA A 89 -27.97 -32.99 34.10
N ASP A 90 -28.94 -32.83 33.18
CA ASP A 90 -29.46 -31.52 32.79
C ASP A 90 -29.91 -30.71 34.02
N PRO A 91 -29.62 -29.41 34.10
CA PRO A 91 -29.88 -28.62 35.30
C PRO A 91 -31.37 -28.56 35.65
N SER A 92 -32.27 -28.82 34.70
CA SER A 92 -33.72 -28.92 34.89
C SER A 92 -34.18 -30.14 35.70
N SER A 93 -33.29 -31.09 36.03
CA SER A 93 -33.63 -32.28 36.81
C SER A 93 -33.46 -32.13 38.33
N PHE A 94 -32.92 -31.00 38.80
CA PHE A 94 -32.67 -30.71 40.22
C PHE A 94 -33.67 -29.67 40.74
N GLU A 95 -34.02 -29.72 42.04
CA GLU A 95 -34.91 -28.73 42.65
C GLU A 95 -34.20 -27.36 42.78
N ASP A 96 -34.97 -26.28 42.59
CA ASP A 96 -34.48 -24.90 42.64
C ASP A 96 -33.90 -24.59 44.03
N GLY A 97 -32.58 -24.37 44.10
CA GLY A 97 -31.87 -24.03 45.34
C GLY A 97 -30.80 -25.02 45.79
N ASP A 98 -30.74 -26.22 45.20
CA ASP A 98 -29.71 -27.21 45.54
C ASP A 98 -28.30 -26.78 45.12
N LEU A 99 -27.31 -27.09 45.96
CA LEU A 99 -25.90 -26.82 45.68
C LEU A 99 -25.45 -27.48 44.36
N GLN A 100 -26.01 -28.64 44.03
CA GLN A 100 -25.72 -29.36 42.79
C GLN A 100 -26.24 -28.62 41.55
N TYR A 101 -27.43 -27.98 41.63
CA TYR A 101 -28.00 -27.16 40.55
C TYR A 101 -27.11 -25.96 40.24
N VAL A 102 -26.72 -25.21 41.28
CA VAL A 102 -25.90 -24.00 41.14
C VAL A 102 -24.53 -24.28 40.51
N VAL A 103 -23.87 -25.36 40.95
CA VAL A 103 -22.56 -25.76 40.42
C VAL A 103 -22.69 -26.28 38.98
N SER A 104 -23.71 -27.09 38.68
CA SER A 104 -23.99 -27.59 37.34
C SER A 104 -24.26 -26.46 36.34
N GLN A 105 -25.11 -25.50 36.72
CA GLN A 105 -25.41 -24.32 35.90
C GLN A 105 -24.14 -23.50 35.59
N ALA A 106 -23.30 -23.24 36.59
CA ALA A 106 -22.05 -22.51 36.39
C ALA A 106 -21.09 -23.26 35.45
N ILE A 107 -20.95 -24.58 35.60
CA ILE A 107 -20.16 -25.42 34.69
C ILE A 107 -20.67 -25.27 33.25
N PHE A 108 -21.98 -25.36 33.04
CA PHE A 108 -22.56 -25.23 31.71
C PHE A 108 -22.41 -23.83 31.11
N GLU A 109 -22.53 -22.76 31.91
CA GLU A 109 -22.25 -21.39 31.45
C GLU A 109 -20.79 -21.21 31.05
N TYR A 110 -19.83 -21.78 31.80
CA TYR A 110 -18.42 -21.76 31.41
C TYR A 110 -18.17 -22.51 30.10
N ILE A 111 -18.81 -23.66 29.91
CA ILE A 111 -18.69 -24.45 28.67
C ILE A 111 -19.25 -23.68 27.47
N ILE A 112 -20.41 -23.03 27.63
CA ILE A 112 -21.02 -22.16 26.62
C ILE A 112 -20.07 -21.02 26.24
N LEU A 113 -19.43 -20.36 27.23
CA LEU A 113 -18.45 -19.31 26.96
C LEU A 113 -17.21 -19.80 26.21
N LEU A 114 -16.73 -21.01 26.53
CA LEU A 114 -15.61 -21.62 25.82
C LEU A 114 -15.98 -21.95 24.37
N CYS A 115 -17.19 -22.48 24.14
CA CYS A 115 -17.72 -22.72 22.80
C CYS A 115 -17.88 -21.40 22.02
N TYR A 116 -18.50 -20.39 22.63
CA TYR A 116 -18.64 -19.04 22.07
C TYR A 116 -17.28 -18.43 21.70
N TYR A 117 -16.29 -18.48 22.59
CA TYR A 117 -14.93 -18.00 22.31
C TYR A 117 -14.34 -18.70 21.08
N SER A 118 -14.46 -20.03 21.03
CA SER A 118 -13.90 -20.83 19.93
C SER A 118 -14.51 -20.47 18.58
N VAL A 119 -15.84 -20.44 18.50
CA VAL A 119 -16.59 -20.14 17.27
C VAL A 119 -16.34 -18.71 16.82
N THR A 120 -16.45 -17.75 17.75
CA THR A 120 -16.25 -16.33 17.47
C THR A 120 -14.83 -16.06 16.99
N ASN A 121 -13.81 -16.62 17.65
CA ASN A 121 -12.43 -16.41 17.25
C ASN A 121 -12.14 -17.01 15.86
N GLU A 122 -12.65 -18.20 15.55
CA GLU A 122 -12.53 -18.81 14.21
C GLU A 122 -13.22 -17.96 13.13
N CYS A 123 -14.43 -17.46 13.40
CA CYS A 123 -15.14 -16.56 12.49
C CYS A 123 -14.39 -15.26 12.26
N VAL A 124 -13.94 -14.60 13.33
CA VAL A 124 -13.26 -13.29 13.23
C VAL A 124 -11.87 -13.42 12.58
N GLN A 125 -11.18 -14.55 12.72
CA GLN A 125 -9.92 -14.81 12.01
C GLN A 125 -10.13 -15.29 10.56
N GLY A 126 -11.18 -16.07 10.31
CA GLY A 126 -11.45 -16.69 9.01
C GLY A 126 -12.16 -15.78 8.01
N LEU A 127 -13.19 -15.03 8.45
CA LEU A 127 -14.02 -14.20 7.57
C LEU A 127 -13.24 -13.10 6.82
N PRO A 128 -12.28 -12.37 7.43
CA PRO A 128 -11.45 -11.43 6.68
C PRO A 128 -10.76 -12.08 5.47
N ALA A 129 -10.28 -13.32 5.61
CA ALA A 129 -9.62 -14.04 4.51
C ALA A 129 -10.62 -14.44 3.40
N VAL A 130 -11.89 -14.67 3.76
CA VAL A 130 -12.98 -14.93 2.81
C VAL A 130 -13.37 -13.66 2.05
N TYR A 131 -13.53 -12.52 2.72
CA TYR A 131 -13.79 -11.22 2.06
C TYR A 131 -12.64 -10.79 1.15
N GLU A 132 -11.41 -11.01 1.59
CA GLU A 132 -10.22 -10.84 0.76
C GLU A 132 -10.25 -11.73 -0.49
N ALA A 133 -10.75 -12.97 -0.37
CA ALA A 133 -10.91 -13.87 -1.50
C ALA A 133 -12.03 -13.40 -2.43
N GLU A 134 -13.15 -12.92 -1.90
CA GLU A 134 -14.25 -12.32 -2.66
C GLU A 134 -13.74 -11.15 -3.54
N GLN A 135 -12.99 -10.21 -2.96
CA GLN A 135 -12.42 -9.08 -3.70
C GLN A 135 -11.43 -9.55 -4.79
N TYR A 136 -10.65 -10.60 -4.51
CA TYR A 136 -9.78 -11.22 -5.50
C TYR A 136 -10.58 -11.82 -6.65
N TYR A 137 -11.61 -12.60 -6.37
CA TYR A 137 -12.45 -13.23 -7.38
C TYR A 137 -13.26 -12.23 -8.20
N LYS A 138 -13.70 -11.12 -7.59
CA LYS A 138 -14.30 -9.97 -8.28
C LYS A 138 -13.32 -9.38 -9.31
N THR A 139 -12.09 -9.10 -8.88
CA THR A 139 -11.03 -8.57 -9.76
C THR A 139 -10.64 -9.55 -10.89
N VAL A 140 -10.70 -10.86 -10.63
CA VAL A 140 -10.43 -11.91 -11.63
C VAL A 140 -11.59 -12.03 -12.60
N SER A 141 -12.83 -11.92 -12.12
CA SER A 141 -14.07 -11.97 -12.90
C SER A 141 -14.15 -10.83 -13.92
N ASP A 142 -13.77 -9.62 -13.52
CA ASP A 142 -13.82 -8.43 -14.37
C ASP A 142 -12.96 -8.56 -15.64
N SER A 143 -11.89 -9.36 -15.60
CA SER A 143 -10.94 -9.51 -16.71
C SER A 143 -10.96 -10.92 -17.34
N THR A 144 -11.17 -10.98 -18.66
CA THR A 144 -11.08 -12.24 -19.45
C THR A 144 -9.75 -12.96 -19.25
N LEU A 145 -8.64 -12.22 -19.36
CA LEU A 145 -7.30 -12.78 -19.29
C LEU A 145 -6.99 -13.32 -17.89
N LYS A 146 -7.40 -12.61 -16.84
CA LYS A 146 -7.21 -13.09 -15.45
C LYS A 146 -8.07 -14.32 -15.16
N SER A 147 -9.31 -14.34 -15.66
CA SER A 147 -10.18 -15.52 -15.55
C SER A 147 -9.58 -16.74 -16.26
N PHE A 148 -9.02 -16.54 -17.45
CA PHE A 148 -8.32 -17.59 -18.18
C PHE A 148 -7.07 -18.06 -17.44
N LEU A 149 -6.23 -17.14 -16.95
CA LEU A 149 -5.06 -17.46 -16.14
C LEU A 149 -5.42 -18.21 -14.86
N TYR A 150 -6.53 -17.86 -14.20
CA TYR A 150 -7.02 -18.59 -13.03
C TYR A 150 -7.46 -20.02 -13.39
N CYS A 151 -8.17 -20.18 -14.50
CA CYS A 151 -8.55 -21.51 -14.99
C CYS A 151 -7.32 -22.34 -15.34
N LEU A 152 -6.29 -21.73 -15.95
CA LEU A 152 -5.01 -22.38 -16.23
C LEU A 152 -4.26 -22.75 -14.94
N GLN A 153 -4.22 -21.85 -13.96
CA GLN A 153 -3.59 -22.08 -12.64
C GLN A 153 -4.26 -23.24 -11.90
N THR A 154 -5.60 -23.31 -11.92
CA THR A 154 -6.38 -24.34 -11.25
C THR A 154 -6.51 -25.64 -12.06
N SER A 155 -6.21 -25.61 -13.36
CA SER A 155 -6.32 -26.76 -14.27
C SER A 155 -5.58 -28.00 -13.79
N VAL A 156 -4.39 -27.87 -13.20
CA VAL A 156 -3.62 -29.02 -12.69
C VAL A 156 -4.36 -29.74 -11.56
N SER A 157 -5.03 -28.99 -10.69
CA SER A 157 -5.79 -29.57 -9.58
C SER A 157 -7.08 -30.24 -10.05
N THR A 158 -7.79 -29.65 -11.01
CA THR A 158 -9.00 -30.22 -11.60
C THR A 158 -8.65 -31.43 -12.46
N LEU A 159 -7.57 -31.40 -13.23
CA LEU A 159 -7.04 -32.53 -13.99
C LEU A 159 -6.61 -33.69 -13.09
N ARG A 160 -6.06 -33.43 -11.90
CA ARG A 160 -5.77 -34.49 -10.92
C ARG A 160 -7.04 -35.15 -10.38
N LEU A 161 -8.07 -34.38 -10.07
CA LEU A 161 -9.38 -34.92 -9.64
C LEU A 161 -10.03 -35.73 -10.75
N LEU A 162 -10.02 -35.20 -11.97
CA LEU A 162 -10.54 -35.88 -13.15
C LEU A 162 -9.75 -37.17 -13.43
N SER A 163 -8.41 -37.10 -13.35
CA SER A 163 -7.53 -38.26 -13.48
C SER A 163 -7.78 -39.32 -12.41
N LYS A 164 -8.05 -38.94 -11.16
CA LYS A 164 -8.42 -39.89 -10.09
C LYS A 164 -9.79 -40.54 -10.35
N ASN A 165 -10.76 -39.78 -10.82
CA ASN A 165 -12.09 -40.32 -11.18
C ASN A 165 -11.99 -41.23 -12.39
N VAL A 166 -11.22 -40.85 -13.41
CA VAL A 166 -10.87 -41.69 -14.55
C VAL A 166 -10.13 -42.93 -14.08
N GLN A 167 -9.18 -42.84 -13.16
CA GLN A 167 -8.48 -44.00 -12.60
C GLN A 167 -9.42 -44.93 -11.84
N LYS A 168 -10.44 -44.41 -11.14
CA LYS A 168 -11.46 -45.20 -10.45
C LYS A 168 -12.39 -45.90 -11.44
N GLU A 169 -12.91 -45.19 -12.43
CA GLU A 169 -13.71 -45.78 -13.51
C GLU A 169 -12.90 -46.79 -14.31
N ILE A 170 -11.61 -46.49 -14.48
CA ILE A 170 -10.66 -47.42 -15.05
C ILE A 170 -10.60 -48.69 -14.19
N ASN A 171 -10.27 -48.58 -12.91
CA ASN A 171 -10.14 -49.74 -12.04
C ASN A 171 -11.46 -50.55 -11.95
N LYS A 172 -12.62 -49.88 -12.01
CA LYS A 172 -13.95 -50.51 -12.06
C LYS A 172 -14.20 -51.28 -13.36
N LYS A 173 -13.87 -50.71 -14.53
CA LYS A 173 -13.97 -51.38 -15.84
C LYS A 173 -12.95 -52.51 -16.01
N LYS A 174 -11.77 -52.40 -15.37
CA LYS A 174 -10.78 -53.48 -15.27
C LYS A 174 -11.35 -54.67 -14.48
N LEU A 175 -12.04 -54.38 -13.38
CA LEU A 175 -12.73 -55.38 -12.55
C LEU A 175 -13.81 -56.13 -13.36
N LEU A 176 -14.44 -55.45 -14.31
CA LEU A 176 -15.50 -55.98 -15.18
C LEU A 176 -14.99 -56.67 -16.48
N LYS A 177 -13.66 -56.88 -16.65
CA LYS A 177 -13.03 -57.49 -17.84
C LYS A 177 -13.48 -56.91 -19.19
N GLN A 178 -13.77 -55.61 -19.25
CA GLN A 178 -14.19 -54.94 -20.49
C GLN A 178 -12.97 -54.36 -21.24
N THR A 179 -12.98 -54.41 -22.58
CA THR A 179 -11.87 -53.94 -23.41
C THR A 179 -11.74 -52.42 -23.41
N TRP A 180 -10.49 -51.95 -23.38
CA TRP A 180 -10.15 -50.53 -23.26
C TRP A 180 -9.96 -49.91 -24.63
N SER A 181 -10.70 -48.83 -24.92
CA SER A 181 -10.39 -47.98 -26.07
C SER A 181 -10.28 -46.52 -25.65
N LEU A 182 -9.23 -45.84 -26.13
CA LEU A 182 -8.97 -44.43 -25.84
C LEU A 182 -10.09 -43.52 -26.37
N LYS A 183 -10.70 -43.87 -27.50
CA LYS A 183 -11.85 -43.14 -28.07
C LYS A 183 -13.10 -43.25 -27.18
N ALA A 184 -13.38 -44.42 -26.61
CA ALA A 184 -14.50 -44.57 -25.68
C ALA A 184 -14.24 -43.76 -24.40
N LEU A 185 -13.04 -43.78 -23.85
CA LEU A 185 -12.69 -42.96 -22.68
C LEU A 185 -12.81 -41.46 -22.94
N SER A 186 -12.39 -40.98 -24.12
CA SER A 186 -12.55 -39.56 -24.46
C SER A 186 -14.02 -39.16 -24.60
N LEU A 187 -14.87 -40.05 -25.12
CA LEU A 187 -16.32 -39.84 -25.22
C LEU A 187 -16.99 -39.89 -23.85
N ASP A 188 -16.61 -40.84 -22.99
CA ASP A 188 -17.11 -41.01 -21.61
C ASP A 188 -16.71 -39.81 -20.73
N LEU A 189 -15.49 -39.30 -20.91
CA LEU A 189 -15.03 -38.06 -20.30
C LEU A 189 -15.78 -36.83 -20.81
N LEU A 190 -16.00 -36.75 -22.13
CA LEU A 190 -16.79 -35.67 -22.72
C LEU A 190 -18.23 -35.69 -22.16
N GLU A 191 -18.79 -36.88 -21.94
CA GLU A 191 -20.12 -37.09 -21.37
C GLU A 191 -20.18 -36.76 -19.87
N GLN A 192 -19.13 -37.06 -19.10
CA GLN A 192 -19.00 -36.70 -17.69
C GLN A 192 -18.82 -35.18 -17.48
N VAL A 193 -18.17 -34.49 -18.43
CA VAL A 193 -17.95 -33.04 -18.38
C VAL A 193 -19.11 -32.27 -19.06
N ARG A 194 -19.93 -32.94 -19.88
CA ARG A 194 -21.14 -32.41 -20.54
C ARG A 194 -22.10 -31.69 -19.57
N PRO A 195 -22.50 -32.23 -18.40
CA PRO A 195 -23.43 -31.55 -17.51
C PRO A 195 -22.85 -30.24 -16.95
N THR A 196 -21.55 -30.22 -16.65
CA THR A 196 -20.83 -29.02 -16.19
C THR A 196 -20.80 -27.96 -17.30
N ILE A 197 -20.47 -28.35 -18.53
CA ILE A 197 -20.47 -27.46 -19.70
C ILE A 197 -21.88 -26.93 -19.99
N ASN A 198 -22.90 -27.79 -19.93
CA ASN A 198 -24.29 -27.41 -20.17
C ASN A 198 -24.81 -26.44 -19.11
N LYS A 199 -24.50 -26.65 -17.82
CA LYS A 199 -24.86 -25.71 -16.74
C LYS A 199 -24.32 -24.30 -17.02
N PHE A 200 -23.11 -24.18 -17.56
CA PHE A 200 -22.51 -22.88 -17.87
C PHE A 200 -23.00 -22.26 -19.19
N MET A 201 -23.39 -23.06 -20.19
CA MET A 201 -23.97 -22.54 -21.43
C MET A 201 -25.39 -21.96 -21.25
N VAL A 202 -26.15 -22.44 -20.25
CA VAL A 202 -27.57 -22.09 -20.08
C VAL A 202 -27.80 -20.71 -19.43
N VAL A 203 -26.79 -20.13 -18.77
CA VAL A 203 -26.99 -18.97 -17.86
C VAL A 203 -26.86 -17.59 -18.54
N ARG A 204 -26.72 -17.51 -19.88
CA ARG A 204 -26.75 -16.22 -20.60
C ARG A 204 -27.77 -16.18 -21.75
N ASN A 205 -28.67 -15.20 -21.64
CA ASN A 205 -29.56 -14.66 -22.69
C ASN A 205 -30.71 -15.54 -23.20
N PHE A 206 -31.31 -16.43 -22.41
CA PHE A 206 -32.53 -17.18 -22.80
C PHE A 206 -32.43 -17.88 -24.17
N ARG A 207 -31.22 -18.17 -24.65
CA ARG A 207 -30.98 -18.86 -25.91
C ARG A 207 -30.47 -20.26 -25.57
N PHE A 208 -31.34 -21.24 -25.73
CA PHE A 208 -30.92 -22.64 -25.83
C PHE A 208 -30.03 -22.79 -27.06
N VAL A 209 -28.72 -22.89 -26.87
CA VAL A 209 -27.79 -23.15 -27.97
C VAL A 209 -26.95 -24.36 -27.61
N GLY A 210 -27.22 -25.48 -28.30
CA GLY A 210 -26.33 -26.62 -28.35
C GLY A 210 -25.00 -26.23 -29.01
N LEU A 211 -23.96 -27.06 -28.79
CA LEU A 211 -22.60 -26.85 -29.28
C LEU A 211 -22.54 -26.12 -30.64
N PRO A 212 -21.99 -24.90 -30.70
CA PRO A 212 -21.95 -24.13 -31.92
C PRO A 212 -21.12 -24.87 -32.98
N LYS A 213 -21.68 -25.01 -34.18
CA LYS A 213 -21.03 -25.73 -35.29
C LYS A 213 -19.92 -24.92 -35.97
N LYS A 214 -19.73 -23.64 -35.62
CA LYS A 214 -18.79 -22.72 -36.28
C LYS A 214 -17.52 -22.46 -35.44
N PRO A 215 -16.33 -22.39 -36.05
CA PRO A 215 -15.06 -22.16 -35.34
C PRO A 215 -14.97 -20.79 -34.66
N ILE A 216 -15.67 -19.77 -35.17
CA ILE A 216 -15.70 -18.42 -34.59
C ILE A 216 -16.52 -18.39 -33.29
N GLU A 217 -17.56 -19.22 -33.19
CA GLU A 217 -18.39 -19.40 -31.98
C GLU A 217 -17.71 -20.33 -30.95
N LEU A 218 -16.73 -21.15 -31.38
CA LEU A 218 -15.85 -21.90 -30.47
C LEU A 218 -14.86 -20.99 -29.74
N ALA A 219 -14.43 -19.88 -30.35
CA ALA A 219 -13.54 -18.92 -29.70
C ALA A 219 -14.22 -18.17 -28.53
N SER A 220 -15.51 -17.84 -28.65
CA SER A 220 -16.27 -17.26 -27.53
C SER A 220 -16.40 -18.25 -26.37
N LEU A 221 -16.62 -19.54 -26.66
CA LEU A 221 -16.67 -20.59 -25.64
C LEU A 221 -15.38 -20.73 -24.81
N VAL A 222 -14.21 -20.58 -25.43
CA VAL A 222 -12.92 -20.61 -24.73
C VAL A 222 -12.78 -19.45 -23.73
N SER A 223 -13.41 -18.31 -24.01
CA SER A 223 -13.41 -17.15 -23.11
C SER A 223 -14.53 -17.18 -22.06
N ASP A 224 -15.65 -17.80 -22.38
CA ASP A 224 -16.88 -17.75 -21.58
C ASP A 224 -16.91 -18.82 -20.47
N ILE A 225 -16.35 -20.01 -20.71
CA ILE A 225 -16.29 -21.09 -19.70
C ILE A 225 -15.44 -20.68 -18.47
N PRO A 226 -14.22 -20.14 -18.61
CA PRO A 226 -13.43 -19.69 -17.47
C PRO A 226 -14.14 -18.62 -16.63
N ARG A 227 -14.87 -17.71 -17.29
CA ARG A 227 -15.64 -16.67 -16.62
C ARG A 227 -16.82 -17.24 -15.84
N GLY A 228 -17.58 -18.19 -16.42
CA GLY A 228 -18.70 -18.84 -15.74
C GLY A 228 -18.25 -19.59 -14.47
N VAL A 229 -17.13 -20.33 -14.54
CA VAL A 229 -16.56 -21.05 -13.40
C VAL A 229 -16.13 -20.09 -12.28
N VAL A 230 -15.55 -18.94 -12.62
CA VAL A 230 -15.16 -17.92 -11.63
C VAL A 230 -16.39 -17.26 -11.02
N HIS A 231 -17.44 -16.95 -11.81
CA HIS A 231 -18.68 -16.35 -11.31
C HIS A 231 -19.44 -17.29 -10.36
N GLU A 232 -19.53 -18.59 -10.66
CA GLU A 232 -20.17 -19.55 -9.75
C GLU A 232 -19.42 -19.62 -8.41
N ARG A 233 -18.08 -19.68 -8.46
CA ARG A 233 -17.27 -19.63 -7.23
C ARG A 233 -17.46 -18.32 -6.47
N LEU A 234 -17.50 -17.19 -7.16
CA LEU A 234 -17.75 -15.89 -6.55
C LEU A 234 -19.13 -15.86 -5.87
N ASN A 235 -20.16 -16.39 -6.51
CA ASN A 235 -21.51 -16.43 -5.94
C ASN A 235 -21.58 -17.33 -4.70
N ILE A 236 -20.96 -18.52 -4.73
CA ILE A 236 -20.89 -19.42 -3.57
C ILE A 236 -20.16 -18.74 -2.40
N ILE A 237 -19.04 -18.08 -2.68
CA ILE A 237 -18.26 -17.36 -1.66
C ILE A 237 -19.07 -16.20 -1.09
N ASN A 238 -19.73 -15.40 -1.93
CA ASN A 238 -20.53 -14.27 -1.48
C ASN A 238 -21.71 -14.73 -0.60
N GLN A 239 -22.46 -15.73 -1.04
CA GLN A 239 -23.57 -16.30 -0.27
C GLN A 239 -23.10 -16.86 1.08
N SER A 240 -22.00 -17.62 1.08
CA SER A 240 -21.45 -18.20 2.32
C SER A 240 -20.89 -17.11 3.24
N SER A 241 -20.21 -16.12 2.68
CA SER A 241 -19.67 -14.95 3.41
C SER A 241 -20.78 -14.20 4.14
N GLN A 242 -21.87 -13.89 3.44
CA GLN A 242 -23.04 -13.24 4.03
C GLN A 242 -23.69 -14.11 5.10
N GLU A 243 -23.92 -15.40 4.83
CA GLU A 243 -24.54 -16.33 5.78
C GLU A 243 -23.76 -16.45 7.09
N TYR A 244 -22.44 -16.69 7.02
CA TYR A 244 -21.60 -16.78 8.22
C TYR A 244 -21.47 -15.44 8.94
N THR A 245 -21.52 -14.32 8.23
CA THR A 245 -21.47 -12.98 8.84
C THR A 245 -22.77 -12.64 9.55
N THR A 246 -23.93 -12.96 8.98
CA THR A 246 -25.23 -12.84 9.65
C THR A 246 -25.30 -13.74 10.88
N LYS A 247 -24.84 -14.99 10.78
CA LYS A 247 -24.77 -15.91 11.93
C LYS A 247 -23.85 -15.39 13.03
N LEU A 248 -22.70 -14.80 12.69
CA LEU A 248 -21.81 -14.15 13.64
C LEU A 248 -22.50 -12.95 14.30
N GLY A 249 -23.20 -12.12 13.53
CA GLY A 249 -23.95 -10.99 14.07
C GLY A 249 -25.04 -11.40 15.04
N TYR A 250 -25.83 -12.42 14.69
CA TYR A 250 -26.85 -13.00 15.56
C TYR A 250 -26.24 -13.53 16.88
N LEU A 251 -25.12 -14.24 16.78
CA LEU A 251 -24.38 -14.75 17.93
C LEU A 251 -23.92 -13.62 18.87
N ILE A 252 -23.47 -12.49 18.30
CA ILE A 252 -23.01 -11.34 19.08
C ILE A 252 -24.19 -10.59 19.70
N ALA A 253 -25.26 -10.31 18.94
CA ALA A 253 -26.49 -9.72 19.47
C ALA A 253 -27.11 -10.54 20.61
N GLY A 254 -27.22 -11.86 20.42
CA GLY A 254 -27.79 -12.77 21.42
C GLY A 254 -26.95 -12.86 22.70
N PHE A 255 -25.64 -12.64 22.60
CA PHE A 255 -24.73 -12.64 23.76
C PHE A 255 -24.73 -11.32 24.53
N ASP A 256 -25.00 -10.21 23.83
CA ASP A 256 -24.76 -8.85 24.31
C ASP A 256 -26.01 -8.10 24.83
N GLN A 257 -27.22 -8.65 24.75
CA GLN A 257 -28.42 -7.98 25.27
C GLN A 257 -28.34 -7.76 26.80
N PRO A 258 -28.48 -6.52 27.30
CA PRO A 258 -28.50 -6.26 28.73
C PRO A 258 -29.71 -6.95 29.36
N SER A 259 -29.51 -7.63 30.49
CA SER A 259 -30.63 -8.05 31.34
C SER A 259 -31.43 -6.82 31.72
N GLU A 260 -32.71 -6.77 31.36
CA GLU A 260 -33.64 -5.83 31.96
C GLU A 260 -33.51 -5.99 33.48
N LYS A 261 -33.16 -4.89 34.14
CA LYS A 261 -33.08 -4.82 35.60
C LYS A 261 -34.44 -5.24 36.12
N ASN A 262 -34.51 -6.37 36.81
CA ASN A 262 -35.20 -6.60 38.09
C ASN A 262 -35.06 -8.09 38.45
N GLU A 263 -34.40 -8.37 39.57
CA GLU A 263 -34.16 -9.67 40.23
C GLU A 263 -32.90 -10.50 39.81
N PRO A 264 -31.95 -10.74 40.74
CA PRO A 264 -30.65 -11.37 40.45
C PRO A 264 -30.68 -12.90 40.28
N TYR A 265 -31.73 -13.59 40.74
CA TYR A 265 -31.83 -15.05 40.63
C TYR A 265 -32.44 -15.51 39.30
N VAL A 266 -33.47 -14.81 38.82
CA VAL A 266 -34.15 -15.10 37.54
C VAL A 266 -33.27 -14.72 36.33
N SER A 267 -32.34 -13.77 36.50
CA SER A 267 -31.49 -13.28 35.40
C SER A 267 -30.50 -14.31 34.86
N HIS A 268 -30.01 -15.26 35.67
CA HIS A 268 -28.97 -16.21 35.24
C HIS A 268 -29.52 -17.36 34.39
N GLN A 269 -30.67 -17.93 34.77
CA GLN A 269 -31.36 -18.96 33.98
C GLN A 269 -31.74 -18.43 32.60
N LEU A 270 -32.24 -17.19 32.54
CA LEU A 270 -32.57 -16.50 31.29
C LEU A 270 -31.33 -16.19 30.42
N ASN A 271 -30.15 -15.99 31.02
CA ASN A 271 -28.90 -15.76 30.27
C ASN A 271 -28.32 -17.06 29.71
N TYR A 272 -28.38 -18.16 30.48
CA TYR A 272 -27.98 -19.49 30.05
C TYR A 272 -28.78 -19.94 28.81
N GLU A 273 -30.12 -19.90 28.89
CA GLU A 273 -31.00 -20.33 27.80
C GLU A 273 -30.82 -19.47 26.55
N ARG A 274 -30.70 -18.15 26.70
CA ARG A 274 -30.46 -17.24 25.56
C ARG A 274 -29.13 -17.50 24.86
N ARG A 275 -28.04 -17.65 25.63
CA ARG A 275 -26.71 -17.94 25.06
C ARG A 275 -26.69 -19.31 24.39
N LEU A 276 -27.37 -20.31 24.96
CA LEU A 276 -27.52 -21.63 24.36
C LEU A 276 -28.30 -21.57 23.04
N LEU A 277 -29.46 -20.90 23.02
CA LEU A 277 -30.27 -20.68 21.82
C LEU A 277 -29.46 -19.97 20.72
N SER A 278 -28.60 -19.00 21.10
CA SER A 278 -27.75 -18.28 20.15
C SER A 278 -26.72 -19.16 19.45
N LEU A 279 -26.17 -20.15 20.16
CA LEU A 279 -25.25 -21.14 19.60
C LEU A 279 -25.97 -22.23 18.82
N GLN A 280 -27.15 -22.67 19.28
CA GLN A 280 -27.97 -23.65 18.57
C GLN A 280 -28.41 -23.12 17.20
N SER A 281 -28.85 -21.87 17.12
CA SER A 281 -29.23 -21.24 15.85
C SER A 281 -28.04 -21.09 14.89
N PHE A 282 -26.83 -20.81 15.40
CA PHE A 282 -25.61 -20.72 14.61
C PHE A 282 -25.33 -22.04 13.86
N PHE A 283 -25.54 -23.18 14.53
CA PHE A 283 -25.36 -24.51 13.94
C PHE A 283 -26.61 -25.05 13.21
N GLY A 284 -27.74 -24.33 13.25
CA GLY A 284 -29.00 -24.77 12.62
C GLY A 284 -29.66 -25.95 13.33
N LEU A 285 -29.44 -26.10 14.64
CA LEU A 285 -30.06 -27.14 15.45
C LEU A 285 -31.47 -26.69 15.89
N SER A 286 -32.46 -27.57 15.81
CA SER A 286 -33.84 -27.28 16.24
C SER A 286 -33.92 -27.19 17.77
N ALA A 287 -34.58 -26.15 18.29
CA ALA A 287 -34.63 -25.82 19.73
C ALA A 287 -35.26 -26.90 20.63
N SER A 288 -35.87 -27.94 20.06
CA SER A 288 -36.60 -28.99 20.80
C SER A 288 -35.75 -30.21 21.20
N ASP A 289 -34.59 -30.47 20.57
CA ASP A 289 -33.86 -31.75 20.70
C ASP A 289 -32.35 -31.62 20.96
N ALA A 290 -31.80 -30.40 21.04
CA ALA A 290 -30.34 -30.19 21.05
C ALA A 290 -29.78 -30.06 22.47
N SER A 291 -29.16 -31.13 22.97
CA SER A 291 -28.42 -31.13 24.23
C SER A 291 -27.17 -30.23 24.14
N LEU A 292 -26.69 -29.69 25.27
CA LEU A 292 -25.43 -28.92 25.30
C LEU A 292 -24.25 -29.74 24.72
N ALA A 293 -24.28 -31.07 24.88
CA ALA A 293 -23.29 -31.98 24.31
C ALA A 293 -23.25 -31.93 22.77
N ASP A 294 -24.39 -31.71 22.11
CA ASP A 294 -24.46 -31.56 20.64
C ASP A 294 -23.86 -30.22 20.20
N VAL A 295 -24.08 -29.14 20.95
CA VAL A 295 -23.44 -27.84 20.70
C VAL A 295 -21.93 -27.92 20.84
N VAL A 296 -21.42 -28.63 21.86
CA VAL A 296 -19.98 -28.87 22.05
C VAL A 296 -19.42 -29.69 20.90
N ARG A 297 -20.13 -30.72 20.45
CA ARG A 297 -19.72 -31.56 19.30
C ARG A 297 -19.69 -30.78 17.99
N CYS A 298 -20.70 -29.95 17.74
CA CYS A 298 -20.76 -29.08 16.57
C CYS A 298 -19.65 -28.02 16.60
N SER A 299 -19.36 -27.45 17.76
CA SER A 299 -18.23 -26.53 17.95
C SER A 299 -16.89 -27.20 17.70
N ALA A 300 -16.71 -28.45 18.17
CA ALA A 300 -15.52 -29.24 17.92
C ALA A 300 -15.33 -29.58 16.43
N ASN A 301 -16.42 -29.96 15.74
CA ASN A 301 -16.41 -30.21 14.30
C ASN A 301 -16.09 -28.94 13.50
N PHE A 302 -16.68 -27.80 13.88
CA PHE A 302 -16.40 -26.51 13.25
C PHE A 302 -14.92 -26.12 13.39
N HIS A 303 -14.33 -26.37 14.56
CA HIS A 303 -12.90 -26.17 14.79
C HIS A 303 -12.04 -27.15 13.97
N ARG A 304 -12.41 -28.43 13.88
CA ARG A 304 -11.64 -29.43 13.13
C ARG A 304 -11.68 -29.21 11.61
N ASP A 305 -12.86 -28.93 11.08
CA ASP A 305 -13.11 -28.88 9.64
C ASP A 305 -12.81 -27.50 9.03
N HIS A 306 -12.72 -26.45 9.87
CA HIS A 306 -12.48 -25.05 9.48
C HIS A 306 -13.15 -24.68 8.15
N PRO A 307 -14.50 -24.68 8.07
CA PRO A 307 -15.23 -24.52 6.81
C PRO A 307 -14.83 -23.24 6.04
N LEU A 308 -14.47 -22.18 6.77
CA LEU A 308 -14.03 -20.90 6.22
C LEU A 308 -12.71 -20.99 5.41
N ARG A 309 -11.83 -21.96 5.69
CA ARG A 309 -10.59 -22.17 4.93
C ARG A 309 -10.84 -22.59 3.49
N THR A 310 -11.96 -23.27 3.22
CA THR A 310 -12.29 -23.74 1.87
C THR A 310 -12.59 -22.58 0.90
N PHE A 311 -13.02 -21.43 1.44
CA PHE A 311 -13.38 -20.22 0.68
C PHE A 311 -12.22 -19.23 0.54
N THR A 312 -11.01 -19.59 0.99
CA THR A 312 -9.84 -18.71 0.91
C THR A 312 -9.19 -18.72 -0.47
N LYS A 313 -8.34 -17.71 -0.73
CA LYS A 313 -7.57 -17.57 -1.96
C LYS A 313 -6.77 -18.86 -2.24
N PRO A 314 -6.61 -19.27 -3.52
CA PRO A 314 -5.74 -20.38 -3.87
C PRO A 314 -4.31 -20.13 -3.37
N SER A 315 -3.64 -21.18 -2.92
CA SER A 315 -2.30 -21.06 -2.32
C SER A 315 -1.29 -20.41 -3.28
N VAL A 316 -0.29 -19.75 -2.72
CA VAL A 316 0.78 -19.06 -3.48
C VAL A 316 1.42 -20.00 -4.51
N LEU A 317 1.64 -21.26 -4.14
CA LEU A 317 2.15 -22.29 -5.05
C LEU A 317 1.19 -22.54 -6.23
N THR A 318 -0.11 -22.68 -5.98
CA THR A 318 -1.09 -22.87 -7.07
C THR A 318 -1.22 -21.64 -7.97
N ARG A 319 -0.95 -20.43 -7.46
CA ARG A 319 -1.00 -19.20 -8.25
C ARG A 319 0.25 -18.99 -9.11
N TYR A 320 1.43 -19.27 -8.56
CA TYR A 320 2.70 -18.94 -9.22
C TYR A 320 3.40 -20.14 -9.85
N TRP A 321 2.87 -21.37 -9.78
CA TRP A 321 3.50 -22.53 -10.43
C TRP A 321 3.83 -22.32 -11.91
N PRO A 322 3.01 -21.64 -12.75
CA PRO A 322 3.39 -21.44 -14.16
C PRO A 322 4.62 -20.53 -14.26
N SER A 323 4.67 -19.48 -13.44
CA SER A 323 5.81 -18.56 -13.36
C SER A 323 7.04 -19.22 -12.77
N ILE A 324 6.88 -20.08 -11.76
CA ILE A 324 7.96 -20.86 -11.15
C ILE A 324 8.53 -21.85 -12.16
N LEU A 325 7.68 -22.50 -12.95
CA LEU A 325 8.12 -23.43 -13.99
C LEU A 325 8.88 -22.71 -15.09
N LEU A 326 8.37 -21.56 -15.56
CA LEU A 326 9.11 -20.70 -16.50
C LEU A 326 10.44 -20.21 -15.90
N CYS A 327 10.44 -19.78 -14.64
CA CYS A 327 11.64 -19.35 -13.94
C CYS A 327 12.63 -20.51 -13.76
N LEU A 328 12.18 -21.73 -13.49
CA LEU A 328 13.03 -22.90 -13.38
C LEU A 328 13.63 -23.30 -14.73
N TRP A 329 12.88 -23.12 -15.82
CA TRP A 329 13.32 -23.50 -17.17
C TRP A 329 14.28 -22.48 -17.78
N TYR A 330 13.99 -21.19 -17.62
CA TYR A 330 14.81 -20.10 -18.18
C TYR A 330 15.84 -19.56 -17.19
N GLY A 331 15.58 -19.63 -15.88
CA GLY A 331 16.41 -19.03 -14.84
C GLY A 331 17.85 -19.52 -14.82
N PRO A 332 18.12 -20.83 -14.81
CA PRO A 332 19.49 -21.34 -14.84
C PRO A 332 20.25 -20.91 -16.09
N SER A 333 19.59 -20.93 -17.26
CA SER A 333 20.19 -20.47 -18.52
C SER A 333 20.50 -18.98 -18.46
N SER A 334 19.53 -18.15 -18.06
CA SER A 334 19.71 -16.70 -17.92
C SER A 334 20.79 -16.33 -16.90
N ILE A 335 20.83 -17.00 -15.74
CA ILE A 335 21.84 -16.77 -14.70
C ILE A 335 23.23 -17.19 -15.19
N MET A 336 23.33 -18.32 -15.89
CA MET A 336 24.60 -18.79 -16.45
C MET A 336 25.11 -17.84 -17.53
N THR A 337 24.24 -17.36 -18.42
CA THR A 337 24.59 -16.33 -19.41
C THR A 337 25.02 -15.03 -18.71
N LEU A 338 24.28 -14.56 -17.71
CA LEU A 338 24.62 -13.36 -16.95
C LEU A 338 25.97 -13.48 -16.23
N TRP A 339 26.23 -14.65 -15.63
CA TRP A 339 27.48 -14.93 -14.92
C TRP A 339 28.67 -15.00 -15.88
N ASN A 340 28.53 -15.67 -17.02
CA ASN A 340 29.57 -15.72 -18.05
C ASN A 340 29.85 -14.33 -18.65
N SER A 341 28.82 -13.49 -18.78
CA SER A 341 28.94 -12.11 -19.27
C SER A 341 29.39 -11.10 -18.21
N ARG A 342 29.72 -11.50 -16.97
CA ARG A 342 30.10 -10.56 -15.90
C ARG A 342 31.28 -9.64 -16.27
N TYR A 343 32.26 -10.19 -16.98
CA TYR A 343 33.41 -9.42 -17.45
C TYR A 343 33.03 -8.44 -18.55
N VAL A 344 32.11 -8.83 -19.44
CA VAL A 344 31.55 -7.95 -20.49
C VAL A 344 30.69 -6.85 -19.87
N ILE A 345 29.90 -7.15 -18.83
CA ILE A 345 29.09 -6.16 -18.11
C ILE A 345 30.00 -5.17 -17.36
N GLN A 346 31.05 -5.67 -16.71
CA GLN A 346 32.04 -4.82 -16.04
C GLN A 346 32.75 -3.90 -17.04
N ASP A 347 33.17 -4.45 -18.18
CA ASP A 347 33.79 -3.69 -19.26
C ASP A 347 32.81 -2.67 -19.85
N PHE A 348 31.55 -3.05 -20.06
CA PHE A 348 30.49 -2.15 -20.51
C PHE A 348 30.27 -0.99 -19.53
N ILE A 349 30.17 -1.26 -18.23
CA ILE A 349 29.97 -0.23 -17.20
C ILE A 349 31.19 0.70 -17.17
N ARG A 350 32.40 0.14 -17.21
CA ARG A 350 33.63 0.94 -17.16
C ARG A 350 33.78 1.82 -18.40
N ASN A 351 33.62 1.25 -19.60
CA ASN A 351 33.93 1.94 -20.84
C ASN A 351 32.75 2.80 -21.33
N ASN A 352 31.49 2.44 -21.06
CA ASN A 352 30.34 3.22 -21.52
C ASN A 352 29.79 4.15 -20.45
N ILE A 353 29.66 3.72 -19.19
CA ILE A 353 29.02 4.55 -18.16
C ILE A 353 30.04 5.47 -17.50
N VAL A 354 31.17 4.91 -17.03
CA VAL A 354 32.17 5.71 -16.32
C VAL A 354 32.88 6.68 -17.26
N ASP A 355 33.28 6.24 -18.45
CA ASP A 355 33.95 7.13 -19.40
C ASP A 355 32.98 8.18 -20.00
N PHE A 356 31.70 7.84 -20.21
CA PHE A 356 30.69 8.86 -20.54
C PHE A 356 30.51 9.88 -19.42
N ALA A 357 30.41 9.44 -18.16
CA ALA A 357 30.29 10.35 -17.01
C ALA A 357 31.51 11.26 -16.87
N LYS A 358 32.73 10.70 -17.04
CA LYS A 358 33.96 11.48 -17.07
C LYS A 358 33.98 12.47 -18.23
N GLY A 359 33.61 12.04 -19.43
CA GLY A 359 33.53 12.90 -20.61
C GLY A 359 32.52 14.03 -20.45
N LEU A 360 31.35 13.75 -19.87
CA LEU A 360 30.33 14.74 -19.59
C LEU A 360 30.83 15.77 -18.55
N VAL A 361 31.48 15.32 -17.48
CA VAL A 361 31.99 16.24 -16.44
C VAL A 361 33.19 17.04 -16.93
N LEU A 362 34.21 16.39 -17.52
CA LEU A 362 35.46 17.05 -17.91
C LEU A 362 35.33 17.84 -19.22
N ASN A 363 34.76 17.23 -20.26
CA ASN A 363 34.75 17.85 -21.59
C ASN A 363 33.54 18.76 -21.80
N TRP A 364 32.37 18.40 -21.25
CA TRP A 364 31.13 19.16 -21.50
C TRP A 364 30.79 20.17 -20.41
N LEU A 365 31.22 19.94 -19.16
CA LEU A 365 30.97 20.89 -18.07
C LEU A 365 32.22 21.71 -17.76
N TRP A 366 33.34 21.05 -17.48
CA TRP A 366 34.55 21.73 -17.00
C TRP A 366 35.24 22.57 -18.07
N SER A 367 35.44 22.03 -19.28
CA SER A 367 36.09 22.77 -20.36
C SER A 367 35.33 24.05 -20.76
N PRO A 368 34.01 24.01 -21.04
CA PRO A 368 33.26 25.22 -21.40
C PRO A 368 33.13 26.19 -20.23
N LEU A 369 32.99 25.69 -18.99
CA LEU A 369 32.97 26.55 -17.80
C LEU A 369 34.31 27.26 -17.61
N LYS A 370 35.44 26.57 -17.80
CA LYS A 370 36.77 27.17 -17.77
C LYS A 370 36.93 28.22 -18.87
N GLN A 371 36.38 27.97 -20.06
CA GLN A 371 36.42 28.92 -21.17
C GLN A 371 35.57 30.16 -20.90
N VAL A 372 34.35 30.00 -20.40
CA VAL A 372 33.49 31.12 -19.98
C VAL A 372 34.14 31.89 -18.84
N TRP A 373 34.64 31.20 -17.82
CA TRP A 373 35.34 31.82 -16.69
C TRP A 373 36.60 32.57 -17.13
N SER A 374 37.36 32.00 -18.06
CA SER A 374 38.48 32.65 -18.72
C SER A 374 38.01 33.92 -19.41
N THR A 375 37.04 33.84 -20.33
CA THR A 375 36.58 35.01 -21.11
C THR A 375 36.02 36.12 -20.22
N VAL A 376 35.22 35.80 -19.19
CA VAL A 376 34.67 36.78 -18.24
C VAL A 376 35.78 37.42 -17.39
N ARG A 377 36.78 36.64 -16.95
CA ARG A 377 37.87 37.14 -16.12
C ARG A 377 38.94 37.90 -16.91
N HIS A 378 39.04 37.68 -18.22
CA HIS A 378 40.07 38.29 -19.08
C HIS A 378 39.74 39.72 -19.55
N ASP A 379 38.70 40.36 -19.01
CA ASP A 379 38.26 41.71 -19.43
C ASP A 379 39.02 42.87 -18.76
N GLU A 380 39.91 42.63 -17.79
CA GLU A 380 40.64 43.72 -17.12
C GLU A 380 42.18 43.62 -17.14
N GLY A 381 42.77 42.51 -17.62
CA GLY A 381 44.23 42.33 -17.48
C GLY A 381 44.89 41.30 -18.39
N SER A 382 44.26 40.91 -19.51
CA SER A 382 44.87 39.95 -20.43
C SER A 382 45.98 40.61 -21.24
N ALA A 383 47.21 40.08 -21.19
CA ALA A 383 48.41 40.66 -21.77
C ALA A 383 48.27 41.16 -23.24
N ILE A 384 47.40 40.53 -24.03
CA ILE A 384 47.15 40.90 -25.43
C ILE A 384 46.18 42.10 -25.52
N SER A 385 45.15 42.16 -24.67
CA SER A 385 44.25 43.32 -24.57
C SER A 385 44.91 44.49 -23.85
N VAL A 386 45.80 44.23 -22.90
CA VAL A 386 46.57 45.27 -22.21
C VAL A 386 47.59 45.86 -23.17
N THR A 387 48.33 45.04 -23.93
CA THR A 387 49.24 45.55 -24.95
C THR A 387 48.50 46.37 -26.01
N SER A 388 47.33 45.92 -26.50
CA SER A 388 46.57 46.67 -27.49
C SER A 388 45.95 47.95 -26.91
N GLN A 389 45.46 47.94 -25.67
CA GLN A 389 44.92 49.11 -25.00
C GLN A 389 46.02 50.13 -24.65
N GLU A 390 47.18 49.66 -24.19
CA GLU A 390 48.35 50.48 -23.87
C GLU A 390 48.99 51.05 -25.16
N THR A 391 49.01 50.26 -26.25
CA THR A 391 49.39 50.76 -27.58
C THR A 391 48.38 51.78 -28.10
N LEU A 392 47.08 51.55 -27.93
CA LEU A 392 46.03 52.50 -28.33
C LEU A 392 46.13 53.81 -27.54
N ASN A 393 46.32 53.73 -26.23
CA ASN A 393 46.50 54.90 -25.37
C ASN A 393 47.79 55.65 -25.74
N SER A 394 48.89 54.95 -26.00
CA SER A 394 50.16 55.56 -26.46
C SER A 394 50.03 56.23 -27.84
N ASP A 395 49.33 55.59 -28.78
CA ASP A 395 49.03 56.14 -30.09
C ASP A 395 48.11 57.38 -29.97
N MET A 396 47.12 57.35 -29.07
CA MET A 396 46.24 58.49 -28.77
C MET A 396 47.03 59.66 -28.15
N ASP A 397 47.88 59.40 -27.15
CA ASP A 397 48.75 60.41 -26.54
C ASP A 397 49.70 61.03 -27.57
N SER A 398 50.24 60.21 -28.46
CA SER A 398 51.09 60.69 -29.56
C SER A 398 50.32 61.60 -30.51
N LEU A 399 49.11 61.22 -30.89
CA LEU A 399 48.22 62.02 -31.72
C LEU A 399 47.87 63.35 -31.03
N THR A 400 47.49 63.33 -29.74
CA THR A 400 47.19 64.52 -28.95
C THR A 400 48.37 65.48 -28.91
N ARG A 401 49.60 64.98 -28.62
CA ARG A 401 50.82 65.80 -28.64
C ARG A 401 51.09 66.40 -30.03
N MET A 402 50.84 65.64 -31.10
CA MET A 402 51.08 66.11 -32.46
C MET A 402 50.07 67.19 -32.89
N ILE A 403 48.80 67.02 -32.53
CA ILE A 403 47.74 68.00 -32.83
C ILE A 403 47.95 69.28 -32.02
N VAL A 404 48.20 69.16 -30.72
CA VAL A 404 48.41 70.33 -29.85
C VAL A 404 49.63 71.12 -30.31
N SER A 405 50.76 70.45 -30.59
CA SER A 405 51.95 71.14 -31.12
C SER A 405 51.69 71.79 -32.49
N PHE A 406 50.93 71.13 -33.37
CA PHE A 406 50.61 71.69 -34.69
C PHE A 406 49.72 72.93 -34.61
N VAL A 407 48.68 72.92 -33.77
CA VAL A 407 47.77 74.06 -33.60
C VAL A 407 48.52 75.24 -32.97
N VAL A 408 49.33 75.00 -31.94
CA VAL A 408 50.15 76.05 -31.30
C VAL A 408 51.11 76.69 -32.31
N ASP A 409 51.87 75.88 -33.06
CA ASP A 409 52.86 76.38 -34.04
C ASP A 409 52.23 77.20 -35.19
N ASN A 410 50.99 76.89 -35.60
CA ASN A 410 50.30 77.60 -36.68
C ASN A 410 49.50 78.82 -36.16
N SER A 411 49.12 78.85 -34.88
CA SER A 411 48.41 79.98 -34.26
C SER A 411 49.28 81.22 -34.10
N GLU A 412 50.57 81.05 -33.79
CA GLU A 412 51.56 82.14 -33.70
C GLU A 412 51.75 82.88 -35.03
N SER A 413 51.45 82.23 -36.17
CA SER A 413 51.61 82.78 -37.51
C SER A 413 50.35 83.48 -38.06
N ALA A 414 49.17 83.27 -37.46
CA ALA A 414 47.89 83.63 -38.08
C ALA A 414 46.95 84.53 -37.23
N SER A 415 47.05 84.60 -35.90
CA SER A 415 46.11 85.42 -35.09
C SER A 415 46.59 85.80 -33.68
N ASN A 416 46.14 86.98 -33.19
CA ASN A 416 46.48 87.58 -31.88
C ASN A 416 45.77 86.94 -30.67
N HIS A 417 45.38 85.66 -30.71
CA HIS A 417 44.69 85.00 -29.60
C HIS A 417 45.53 83.82 -29.07
N PRO A 418 46.03 83.85 -27.82
CA PRO A 418 46.77 82.73 -27.27
C PRO A 418 45.80 81.58 -26.99
N ILE A 419 46.02 80.44 -27.64
CA ILE A 419 45.29 79.19 -27.38
C ILE A 419 45.96 78.51 -26.20
N ASP A 420 45.18 78.13 -25.18
CA ASP A 420 45.68 77.39 -24.02
C ASP A 420 45.92 75.91 -24.41
N PRO A 421 47.17 75.42 -24.40
CA PRO A 421 47.50 74.07 -24.84
C PRO A 421 46.89 72.98 -23.94
N ILE A 422 46.59 73.29 -22.67
CA ILE A 422 46.03 72.32 -21.71
C ILE A 422 44.54 72.10 -21.97
N LEU A 423 43.80 73.18 -22.25
CA LEU A 423 42.39 73.06 -22.64
C LEU A 423 42.25 72.38 -24.01
N LEU A 424 43.20 72.61 -24.92
CA LEU A 424 43.21 71.96 -26.21
C LEU A 424 43.51 70.46 -26.11
N SER A 425 44.45 70.03 -25.26
CA SER A 425 44.74 68.59 -25.10
C SER A 425 43.53 67.82 -24.58
N THR A 426 42.79 68.37 -23.62
CA THR A 426 41.56 67.73 -23.10
C THR A 426 40.45 67.68 -24.15
N LYS A 427 40.31 68.71 -24.99
CA LYS A 427 39.35 68.69 -26.12
C LYS A 427 39.72 67.63 -27.16
N VAL A 428 41.01 67.52 -27.50
CA VAL A 428 41.52 66.55 -28.48
C VAL A 428 41.38 65.12 -27.96
N GLU A 429 41.63 64.87 -26.66
CA GLU A 429 41.35 63.58 -26.01
C GLU A 429 39.86 63.21 -26.05
N GLN A 430 38.97 64.20 -26.00
CA GLN A 430 37.53 64.01 -26.18
C GLN A 430 37.11 63.85 -27.65
N GLY A 431 38.06 63.91 -28.58
CA GLY A 431 37.82 63.74 -30.03
C GLY A 431 37.45 65.02 -30.77
N ASP A 432 37.50 66.18 -30.13
CA ASP A 432 37.29 67.48 -30.77
C ASP A 432 38.56 67.91 -31.51
N LEU A 433 38.49 67.88 -32.85
CA LEU A 433 39.59 68.22 -33.76
C LEU A 433 39.33 69.51 -34.53
N THR A 434 38.30 70.28 -34.19
CA THR A 434 37.79 71.36 -35.04
C THR A 434 38.89 72.38 -35.39
N GLU A 435 39.70 72.75 -34.41
CA GLU A 435 40.78 73.74 -34.57
C GLU A 435 41.93 73.24 -35.47
N PHE A 436 42.24 71.94 -35.41
CA PHE A 436 43.18 71.32 -36.34
C PHE A 436 42.62 71.26 -37.76
N MET A 437 41.34 70.91 -37.90
CA MET A 437 40.67 70.78 -39.19
C MET A 437 40.57 72.11 -39.93
N GLU A 438 40.32 73.21 -39.23
CA GLU A 438 40.28 74.56 -39.81
C GLU A 438 41.62 74.96 -40.46
N ILE A 439 42.73 74.68 -39.76
CA ILE A 439 44.08 74.93 -40.27
C ILE A 439 44.39 74.01 -41.44
N TYR A 440 44.03 72.73 -41.36
CA TYR A 440 44.22 71.76 -42.43
C TYR A 440 43.45 72.13 -43.70
N GLU A 441 42.17 72.50 -43.59
CA GLU A 441 41.32 72.92 -44.72
C GLU A 441 41.88 74.17 -45.40
N THR A 442 42.31 75.16 -44.61
CA THR A 442 42.97 76.37 -45.11
C THR A 442 44.26 76.03 -45.86
N GLN A 443 45.05 75.09 -45.35
CA GLN A 443 46.28 74.64 -46.01
C GLN A 443 45.99 73.88 -47.33
N LEU A 444 44.87 73.15 -47.39
CA LEU A 444 44.45 72.37 -48.55
C LEU A 444 44.00 73.25 -49.72
N HIS A 445 43.44 74.44 -49.45
CA HIS A 445 43.06 75.41 -50.50
C HIS A 445 44.25 75.89 -51.35
N HIS A 446 45.47 75.85 -50.82
CA HIS A 446 46.69 76.27 -51.52
C HIS A 446 47.80 75.20 -51.45
N PRO A 447 47.61 74.06 -52.13
CA PRO A 447 48.38 72.85 -51.85
C PRO A 447 49.86 72.97 -52.24
N ILE A 448 50.17 73.58 -53.38
CA ILE A 448 51.56 73.68 -53.89
C ILE A 448 52.39 74.59 -52.97
N LYS A 449 51.82 75.71 -52.52
CA LYS A 449 52.49 76.67 -51.62
C LYS A 449 52.75 76.03 -50.25
N ASN A 450 51.75 75.35 -49.71
CA ASN A 450 51.81 74.82 -48.34
C ASN A 450 52.58 73.49 -48.22
N ILE A 451 52.77 72.76 -49.33
CA ILE A 451 53.73 71.64 -49.38
C ILE A 451 55.17 72.17 -49.39
N ALA A 452 55.45 73.21 -50.18
CA ALA A 452 56.78 73.80 -50.26
C ALA A 452 57.23 74.46 -48.94
N THR A 453 56.30 75.04 -48.18
CA THR A 453 56.56 75.57 -46.83
C THR A 453 56.51 74.50 -45.73
N GLY A 454 56.11 73.26 -46.05
CA GLY A 454 56.09 72.13 -45.12
C GLY A 454 54.85 72.01 -44.22
N GLY A 455 53.98 73.02 -44.17
CA GLY A 455 52.77 73.03 -43.32
C GLY A 455 51.78 71.90 -43.67
N LEU A 456 51.50 71.71 -44.97
CA LEU A 456 50.54 70.68 -45.43
C LEU A 456 51.09 69.26 -45.27
N VAL A 457 52.41 69.07 -45.33
CA VAL A 457 53.03 67.75 -45.14
C VAL A 457 52.84 67.27 -43.69
N ARG A 458 53.01 68.17 -42.71
CA ARG A 458 52.81 67.84 -41.28
C ARG A 458 51.34 67.53 -40.97
N SER A 459 50.39 68.29 -41.50
CA SER A 459 48.96 68.01 -41.28
C SER A 459 48.50 66.70 -41.94
N LEU A 460 49.03 66.34 -43.12
CA LEU A 460 48.81 65.02 -43.71
C LEU A 460 49.38 63.87 -42.87
N LEU A 461 50.57 64.04 -42.27
CA LEU A 461 51.15 63.04 -41.36
C LEU A 461 50.31 62.87 -40.08
N ILE A 462 49.75 63.96 -39.54
CA ILE A 462 48.81 63.92 -38.42
C ILE A 462 47.56 63.12 -38.80
N GLN A 463 47.00 63.35 -39.98
CA GLN A 463 45.83 62.61 -40.47
C GLN A 463 46.11 61.11 -40.66
N LEU A 464 47.33 60.74 -41.08
CA LEU A 464 47.77 59.35 -41.13
C LEU A 464 47.86 58.73 -39.73
N GLN A 465 48.33 59.48 -38.72
CA GLN A 465 48.33 59.00 -37.33
C GLN A 465 46.92 58.89 -36.75
N LYS A 466 46.02 59.82 -37.07
CA LYS A 466 44.58 59.74 -36.74
C LYS A 466 43.99 58.44 -37.29
N THR A 467 44.25 58.14 -38.57
CA THR A 467 43.76 56.93 -39.24
C THR A 467 44.33 55.66 -38.59
N LYS A 468 45.59 55.67 -38.14
CA LYS A 468 46.19 54.57 -37.38
C LYS A 468 45.48 54.35 -36.04
N VAL A 469 45.22 55.43 -35.28
CA VAL A 469 44.52 55.38 -33.99
C VAL A 469 43.09 54.87 -34.17
N ASP A 470 42.36 55.39 -35.16
CA ASP A 470 40.98 54.98 -35.48
C ASP A 470 40.93 53.51 -35.92
N GLY A 471 41.91 53.07 -36.73
CA GLY A 471 42.08 51.67 -37.10
C GLY A 471 42.33 50.77 -35.89
N SER A 472 43.24 51.16 -34.99
CA SER A 472 43.52 50.44 -33.74
C SER A 472 42.29 50.37 -32.82
N MET A 473 41.52 51.46 -32.72
CA MET A 473 40.27 51.50 -31.93
C MET A 473 39.21 50.58 -32.51
N ALA A 474 39.02 50.58 -33.84
CA ALA A 474 38.11 49.68 -34.52
C ALA A 474 38.51 48.20 -34.34
N LEU A 475 39.80 47.89 -34.43
CA LEU A 475 40.33 46.54 -34.20
C LEU A 475 40.08 46.07 -32.76
N ASN A 476 40.25 46.95 -31.77
CA ASN A 476 39.92 46.67 -30.37
C ASN A 476 38.41 46.43 -30.18
N GLY A 477 37.56 47.22 -30.83
CA GLY A 477 36.12 47.00 -30.86
C GLY A 477 35.72 45.64 -31.44
N ILE A 478 36.39 45.20 -32.52
CA ILE A 478 36.19 43.88 -33.13
C ILE A 478 36.61 42.76 -32.16
N ASP A 479 37.75 42.88 -31.46
CA ASP A 479 38.18 41.88 -30.49
C ASP A 479 37.17 41.71 -29.35
N LYS A 480 36.64 42.82 -28.83
CA LYS A 480 35.57 42.81 -27.81
C LYS A 480 34.30 42.13 -28.33
N MET A 481 33.91 42.39 -29.58
CA MET A 481 32.75 41.73 -30.19
C MET A 481 32.97 40.22 -30.35
N LEU A 482 34.14 39.80 -30.83
CA LEU A 482 34.47 38.38 -31.00
C LEU A 482 34.49 37.64 -29.66
N LYS A 483 35.01 38.27 -28.60
CA LYS A 483 34.96 37.72 -27.23
C LYS A 483 33.53 37.57 -26.72
N SER A 484 32.66 38.56 -26.96
CA SER A 484 31.25 38.48 -26.60
C SER A 484 30.55 37.29 -27.28
N GLN A 485 30.83 37.08 -28.57
CA GLN A 485 30.29 35.93 -29.30
C GLN A 485 30.85 34.60 -28.79
N GLN A 486 32.14 34.55 -28.46
CA GLN A 486 32.77 33.36 -27.87
C GLN A 486 32.10 32.97 -26.55
N LEU A 487 31.71 33.94 -25.72
CA LEU A 487 30.99 33.70 -24.47
C LEU A 487 29.61 33.09 -24.73
N VAL A 488 28.86 33.64 -25.68
CA VAL A 488 27.54 33.09 -26.07
C VAL A 488 27.68 31.65 -26.56
N PHE A 489 28.64 31.35 -27.44
CA PHE A 489 28.91 29.98 -27.88
C PHE A 489 29.33 29.05 -26.75
N GLY A 490 30.14 29.54 -25.80
CA GLY A 490 30.54 28.78 -24.61
C GLY A 490 29.36 28.40 -23.71
N VAL A 491 28.43 29.33 -23.48
CA VAL A 491 27.21 29.08 -22.69
C VAL A 491 26.25 28.14 -23.43
N VAL A 492 26.07 28.33 -24.74
CA VAL A 492 25.21 27.45 -25.55
C VAL A 492 25.76 26.03 -25.61
N ALA A 493 27.08 25.86 -25.72
CA ALA A 493 27.73 24.55 -25.69
C ALA A 493 27.54 23.79 -24.36
N LEU A 494 27.32 24.51 -23.25
CA LEU A 494 27.09 23.92 -21.92
C LEU A 494 25.63 23.45 -21.72
N SER A 495 24.68 23.97 -22.51
CA SER A 495 23.24 23.68 -22.37
C SER A 495 22.88 22.18 -22.48
N PRO A 496 23.36 21.41 -23.49
CA PRO A 496 23.06 19.98 -23.58
C PRO A 496 23.49 19.18 -22.35
N ALA A 497 24.63 19.55 -21.73
CA ALA A 497 25.15 18.89 -20.54
C ALA A 497 24.22 19.10 -19.33
N LEU A 498 23.69 20.32 -19.16
CA LEU A 498 22.74 20.65 -18.10
C LEU A 498 21.42 19.89 -18.25
N VAL A 499 20.90 19.75 -19.49
CA VAL A 499 19.68 18.98 -19.76
C VAL A 499 19.85 17.50 -19.38
N ILE A 500 20.99 16.90 -19.72
CA ILE A 500 21.31 15.52 -19.35
C ILE A 500 21.41 15.37 -17.83
N LEU A 501 22.10 16.29 -17.15
CA LEU A 501 22.26 16.27 -15.70
C LEU A 501 20.92 16.41 -14.97
N TYR A 502 20.05 17.32 -15.43
CA TYR A 502 18.71 17.48 -14.90
C TYR A 502 17.85 16.23 -15.10
N SER A 503 17.88 15.64 -16.30
CA SER A 503 17.15 14.41 -16.61
C SER A 503 17.61 13.24 -15.73
N PHE A 504 18.93 13.12 -15.51
CA PHE A 504 19.50 12.12 -14.62
C PHE A 504 19.06 12.32 -13.17
N ALA A 505 19.09 13.56 -12.66
CA ALA A 505 18.64 13.87 -11.30
C ALA A 505 17.15 13.53 -11.08
N VAL A 506 16.30 13.84 -12.06
CA VAL A 506 14.87 13.48 -12.03
C VAL A 506 14.67 11.96 -12.07
N ALA A 507 15.41 11.25 -12.93
CA ALA A 507 15.36 9.80 -13.03
C ALA A 507 15.80 9.13 -11.72
N LEU A 508 16.90 9.59 -11.11
CA LEU A 508 17.40 9.08 -9.83
C LEU A 508 16.39 9.30 -8.70
N LYS A 509 15.79 10.50 -8.63
CA LYS A 509 14.74 10.80 -7.65
C LYS A 509 13.52 9.87 -7.81
N ARG A 510 13.12 9.57 -9.05
CA ARG A 510 12.04 8.60 -9.35
C ARG A 510 12.43 7.19 -8.95
N PHE A 511 13.67 6.77 -9.22
CA PHE A 511 14.16 5.43 -8.89
C PHE A 511 14.20 5.20 -7.36
N ILE A 512 14.71 6.16 -6.60
CA ILE A 512 14.70 6.11 -5.12
C ILE A 512 13.26 6.04 -4.59
N LYS A 513 12.33 6.81 -5.19
CA LYS A 513 10.91 6.76 -4.82
C LYS A 513 10.28 5.40 -5.15
N LEU A 514 10.70 4.74 -6.23
CA LEU A 514 10.26 3.38 -6.59
C LEU A 514 10.76 2.32 -5.59
N GLY A 515 11.95 2.48 -5.00
CA GLY A 515 12.42 1.61 -3.92
C GLY A 515 11.47 1.58 -2.73
N ASN A 516 10.82 2.71 -2.44
CA ASN A 516 9.81 2.81 -1.38
C ASN A 516 8.45 2.17 -1.78
N VAL A 517 8.22 1.90 -3.07
CA VAL A 517 7.00 1.22 -3.58
C VAL A 517 6.99 -0.28 -3.23
N TRP A 518 8.16 -0.85 -2.91
CA TRP A 518 8.27 -2.24 -2.46
C TRP A 518 7.79 -2.45 -1.02
N SER A 519 7.47 -1.37 -0.29
CA SER A 519 6.89 -1.46 1.04
C SER A 519 5.38 -1.74 0.97
N ASN A 520 4.94 -2.80 1.67
CA ASN A 520 3.52 -3.13 1.84
C ASN A 520 2.73 -2.05 2.61
N ILE A 521 3.39 -1.00 3.12
CA ILE A 521 2.79 0.10 3.87
C ILE A 521 1.62 0.75 3.12
N LYS A 522 1.74 0.94 1.79
CA LYS A 522 0.69 1.55 0.97
C LYS A 522 -0.57 0.68 0.95
N ARG A 523 -0.39 -0.65 0.85
CA ARG A 523 -1.49 -1.61 0.87
C ARG A 523 -2.20 -1.62 2.21
N TYR A 524 -1.45 -1.60 3.32
CA TYR A 524 -2.05 -1.54 4.65
C TYR A 524 -2.81 -0.23 4.89
N LYS A 525 -2.28 0.91 4.42
CA LYS A 525 -2.97 2.21 4.50
C LYS A 525 -4.29 2.19 3.74
N GLU A 526 -4.27 1.66 2.52
CA GLU A 526 -5.47 1.49 1.70
C GLU A 526 -6.51 0.59 2.37
N GLN A 527 -6.08 -0.54 2.95
CA GLN A 527 -6.96 -1.45 3.68
C GLN A 527 -7.59 -0.82 4.93
N ILE A 528 -6.83 -0.07 5.74
CA ILE A 528 -7.41 0.66 6.89
C ILE A 528 -8.40 1.71 6.42
N SER A 529 -8.08 2.47 5.38
CA SER A 529 -8.98 3.49 4.84
C SER A 529 -10.30 2.89 4.36
N MET A 530 -10.26 1.76 3.65
CA MET A 530 -11.45 1.02 3.23
C MET A 530 -12.25 0.50 4.42
N SER A 531 -11.59 -0.10 5.41
CA SER A 531 -12.24 -0.63 6.61
C SER A 531 -12.92 0.46 7.43
N LEU A 532 -12.27 1.61 7.62
CA LEU A 532 -12.83 2.76 8.36
C LEU A 532 -14.02 3.38 7.63
N ASN A 533 -13.96 3.50 6.31
CA ASN A 533 -15.10 3.93 5.48
C ASN A 533 -16.26 2.92 5.54
N ASN A 534 -15.97 1.61 5.57
CA ASN A 534 -17.00 0.59 5.72
C ASN A 534 -17.66 0.68 7.10
N VAL A 535 -16.89 0.88 8.17
CA VAL A 535 -17.42 1.08 9.53
C VAL A 535 -18.33 2.31 9.58
N GLU A 536 -17.88 3.46 9.06
CA GLU A 536 -18.69 4.67 9.01
C GLU A 536 -20.01 4.44 8.24
N ARG A 537 -19.93 3.75 7.11
CA ARG A 537 -21.09 3.41 6.29
C ARG A 537 -22.07 2.49 7.03
N ILE A 538 -21.58 1.44 7.69
CA ILE A 538 -22.41 0.50 8.45
C ILE A 538 -23.13 1.23 9.60
N LEU A 539 -22.41 2.07 10.35
CA LEU A 539 -22.96 2.85 11.47
C LEU A 539 -24.03 3.87 11.03
N ASN A 540 -23.88 4.44 9.83
CA ASN A 540 -24.87 5.37 9.27
C ASN A 540 -26.16 4.66 8.82
N TYR A 541 -26.04 3.45 8.28
CA TYR A 541 -27.19 2.70 7.76
C TYR A 541 -27.89 1.83 8.82
N SER A 542 -27.24 1.51 9.94
CA SER A 542 -27.85 0.70 11.00
C SER A 542 -29.10 1.33 11.64
N ASN A 543 -29.26 2.66 11.57
CA ASN A 543 -30.40 3.38 12.16
C ASN A 543 -31.65 3.46 11.26
N GLN A 544 -31.61 2.94 10.03
CA GLN A 544 -32.70 3.09 9.06
C GLN A 544 -33.55 1.82 8.96
N GLY A 545 -34.36 1.53 9.98
CA GLY A 545 -35.50 0.57 9.92
C GLY A 545 -35.23 -0.74 9.16
N ALA A 546 -34.05 -1.32 9.33
CA ALA A 546 -33.61 -2.50 8.59
C ALA A 546 -34.34 -3.76 9.09
N ASP A 547 -34.48 -4.76 8.22
CA ASP A 547 -34.96 -6.09 8.62
C ASP A 547 -34.02 -6.70 9.67
N SER A 548 -34.52 -7.56 10.56
CA SER A 548 -33.71 -8.13 11.66
C SER A 548 -32.46 -8.87 11.14
N ASN A 549 -32.57 -9.51 9.98
CA ASN A 549 -31.45 -10.17 9.32
C ASN A 549 -30.36 -9.20 8.82
N GLU A 550 -30.75 -8.02 8.36
CA GLU A 550 -29.83 -6.98 7.90
C GLU A 550 -29.13 -6.30 9.08
N GLU A 551 -29.82 -6.11 10.20
CA GLU A 551 -29.23 -5.62 11.45
C GLU A 551 -28.13 -6.58 11.96
N HIS A 552 -28.43 -7.88 12.01
CA HIS A 552 -27.43 -8.89 12.37
C HIS A 552 -26.26 -8.93 11.37
N LEU A 553 -26.52 -8.86 10.06
CA LEU A 553 -25.44 -8.78 9.07
C LEU A 553 -24.54 -7.57 9.31
N ASN A 554 -25.12 -6.39 9.55
CA ASN A 554 -24.39 -5.15 9.82
C ASN A 554 -23.55 -5.26 11.10
N GLN A 555 -24.08 -5.88 12.15
CA GLN A 555 -23.36 -6.12 13.39
C GLN A 555 -22.16 -7.07 13.19
N GLY A 556 -22.35 -8.16 12.43
CA GLY A 556 -21.29 -9.08 12.07
C GLY A 556 -20.17 -8.40 11.26
N LEU A 557 -20.55 -7.62 10.24
CA LEU A 557 -19.63 -6.83 9.42
C LEU A 557 -18.83 -5.83 10.24
N LEU A 558 -19.49 -5.10 11.15
CA LEU A 558 -18.85 -4.14 12.04
C LEU A 558 -17.74 -4.80 12.89
N VAL A 559 -18.02 -5.96 13.46
CA VAL A 559 -17.05 -6.70 14.31
C VAL A 559 -15.84 -7.18 13.48
N ILE A 560 -16.08 -7.62 12.24
CA ILE A 560 -15.01 -8.04 11.32
C ILE A 560 -14.14 -6.85 10.93
N GLU A 561 -14.73 -5.71 10.58
CA GLU A 561 -13.98 -4.51 10.19
C GLU A 561 -13.19 -3.93 11.37
N VAL A 562 -13.79 -3.88 12.56
CA VAL A 562 -13.10 -3.43 13.77
C VAL A 562 -11.94 -4.38 14.16
N SER A 563 -12.11 -5.69 13.95
CA SER A 563 -11.01 -6.66 14.07
C SER A 563 -9.89 -6.39 13.07
N ASN A 564 -10.22 -6.08 11.82
CA ASN A 564 -9.24 -5.68 10.79
C ASN A 564 -8.50 -4.40 11.19
N LEU A 565 -9.21 -3.38 11.69
CA LEU A 565 -8.61 -2.15 12.21
C LEU A 565 -7.66 -2.43 13.38
N TYR A 566 -8.02 -3.34 14.28
CA TYR A 566 -7.15 -3.76 15.38
C TYR A 566 -5.85 -4.39 14.84
N LYS A 567 -5.95 -5.32 13.89
CA LYS A 567 -4.79 -6.01 13.29
C LYS A 567 -3.92 -5.05 12.48
N LEU A 568 -4.51 -4.29 11.57
CA LEU A 568 -3.79 -3.39 10.66
C LEU A 568 -3.18 -2.21 11.41
N GLY A 569 -3.89 -1.65 12.38
CA GLY A 569 -3.39 -0.55 13.21
C GLY A 569 -2.18 -0.95 14.05
N SER A 570 -2.03 -2.22 14.42
CA SER A 570 -0.82 -2.72 15.09
C SER A 570 0.45 -2.59 14.23
N PHE A 571 0.34 -2.63 12.90
CA PHE A 571 1.45 -2.51 11.97
C PHE A 571 1.75 -1.07 11.56
N LEU A 572 0.72 -0.21 11.50
CA LEU A 572 0.85 1.17 11.00
C LEU A 572 1.04 2.22 12.12
N VAL A 573 0.44 2.00 13.29
CA VAL A 573 0.50 2.95 14.41
C VAL A 573 1.77 2.71 15.25
N PRO A 574 2.53 3.76 15.59
CA PRO A 574 3.70 3.65 16.47
C PRO A 574 3.36 3.00 17.82
N HIS A 575 4.30 2.22 18.37
CA HIS A 575 4.10 1.48 19.62
C HIS A 575 3.58 2.35 20.78
N SER A 576 4.08 3.58 20.91
CA SER A 576 3.69 4.51 21.98
C SER A 576 2.21 4.89 21.98
N ARG A 577 1.56 4.93 20.81
CA ARG A 577 0.14 5.30 20.66
C ARG A 577 -0.78 4.11 20.39
N ARG A 578 -0.25 2.89 20.37
CA ARG A 578 -1.03 1.69 20.06
C ARG A 578 -2.13 1.44 21.10
N LYS A 579 -1.89 1.77 22.37
CA LYS A 579 -2.91 1.66 23.43
C LYS A 579 -4.09 2.60 23.20
N GLU A 580 -3.82 3.84 22.79
CA GLU A 580 -4.85 4.83 22.44
C GLU A 580 -5.66 4.34 21.23
N TRP A 581 -4.97 3.85 20.19
CA TRP A 581 -5.61 3.27 19.01
C TRP A 581 -6.56 2.13 19.38
N PHE A 582 -6.10 1.18 20.19
CA PHE A 582 -6.94 0.05 20.59
C PHE A 582 -8.16 0.47 21.41
N ARG A 583 -8.03 1.47 22.28
CA ARG A 583 -9.16 2.04 23.01
C ARG A 583 -10.17 2.69 22.06
N ASP A 584 -9.70 3.53 21.14
CA ASP A 584 -10.57 4.25 20.20
C ASP A 584 -11.29 3.28 19.24
N VAL A 585 -10.60 2.23 18.78
CA VAL A 585 -11.18 1.17 17.93
C VAL A 585 -12.20 0.32 18.69
N GLU A 586 -12.02 0.14 19.99
CA GLU A 586 -12.96 -0.60 20.86
C GLU A 586 -14.26 0.19 21.11
N GLU A 587 -14.17 1.51 21.25
CA GLU A 587 -15.33 2.41 21.39
C GLU A 587 -16.28 2.35 20.17
N LEU A 588 -15.83 1.86 19.00
CA LEU A 588 -16.68 1.71 17.81
C LEU A 588 -17.76 0.62 17.93
N VAL A 589 -17.62 -0.28 18.90
CA VAL A 589 -18.52 -1.44 19.08
C VAL A 589 -19.25 -1.38 20.43
N ASP A 590 -19.07 -0.30 21.20
CA ASP A 590 -19.68 -0.19 22.53
C ASP A 590 -21.19 0.02 22.43
N ILE A 591 -21.95 -0.88 23.04
CA ILE A 591 -23.41 -0.90 22.94
C ILE A 591 -24.04 0.25 23.75
N ASN A 592 -23.28 0.79 24.72
CA ASN A 592 -23.74 1.88 25.56
C ASN A 592 -23.67 3.26 24.87
N LEU A 593 -23.07 3.32 23.68
CA LEU A 593 -22.89 4.57 22.93
C LEU A 593 -23.99 4.73 21.87
N ASP A 594 -24.49 5.95 21.75
CA ASP A 594 -25.42 6.33 20.69
C ASP A 594 -24.72 6.27 19.31
N SER A 595 -25.49 6.04 18.25
CA SER A 595 -24.97 5.99 16.87
C SER A 595 -24.23 7.30 16.50
N LYS A 596 -24.71 8.46 16.97
CA LYS A 596 -24.02 9.74 16.79
C LYS A 596 -22.67 9.78 17.52
N ALA A 597 -22.57 9.14 18.69
CA ALA A 597 -21.31 9.02 19.42
C ALA A 597 -20.33 8.12 18.67
N HIS A 598 -20.78 7.00 18.09
CA HIS A 598 -19.95 6.14 17.25
C HIS A 598 -19.35 6.87 16.04
N ILE A 599 -20.14 7.70 15.35
CA ILE A 599 -19.64 8.51 14.22
C ILE A 599 -18.58 9.52 14.69
N ASN A 600 -18.76 10.12 15.87
CA ASN A 600 -17.77 11.01 16.45
C ASN A 600 -16.45 10.29 16.79
N VAL A 601 -16.51 9.01 17.20
CA VAL A 601 -15.32 8.17 17.41
C VAL A 601 -14.60 7.93 16.08
N VAL A 602 -15.31 7.61 14.99
CA VAL A 602 -14.73 7.48 13.65
C VAL A 602 -14.02 8.77 13.22
N ASN A 603 -14.66 9.92 13.40
CA ASN A 603 -14.06 11.23 13.10
C ASN A 603 -12.80 11.49 13.95
N ARG A 604 -12.83 11.15 15.24
CA ARG A 604 -11.66 11.25 16.13
C ARG A 604 -10.51 10.40 15.61
N ILE A 605 -10.78 9.18 15.15
CA ILE A 605 -9.77 8.28 14.58
C ILE A 605 -9.15 8.90 13.31
N TYR A 606 -9.97 9.43 12.41
CA TYR A 606 -9.48 10.11 11.20
C TYR A 606 -8.58 11.32 11.53
N HIS A 607 -8.97 12.14 12.51
CA HIS A 607 -8.20 13.33 12.88
C HIS A 607 -6.89 13.00 13.61
N VAL A 608 -6.91 12.09 14.58
CA VAL A 608 -5.74 11.78 15.42
C VAL A 608 -4.73 10.92 14.66
N TYR A 609 -5.20 9.94 13.89
CA TYR A 609 -4.33 8.97 13.22
C TYR A 609 -4.16 9.23 11.72
N GLY A 610 -4.84 10.25 11.15
CA GLY A 610 -4.78 10.58 9.73
C GLY A 610 -3.37 10.73 9.16
N ARG A 611 -2.41 11.27 9.94
CA ARG A 611 -0.99 11.35 9.55
C ARG A 611 -0.35 9.99 9.27
N PHE A 612 -0.77 8.95 9.99
CA PHE A 612 -0.24 7.59 9.83
C PHE A 612 -1.01 6.79 8.79
N LEU A 613 -2.26 7.17 8.52
CA LEU A 613 -3.20 6.42 7.67
C LEU A 613 -3.29 6.97 6.24
N ILE A 614 -3.24 8.29 6.03
CA ILE A 614 -3.61 8.96 4.77
C ILE A 614 -2.40 9.55 4.04
N HIS A 615 -1.37 10.01 4.76
CA HIS A 615 -0.18 10.66 4.17
C HIS A 615 1.03 9.76 4.04
#